data_AF-A0A1G6S143-F1
#
_entry.id   AF-A0A1G6S143-F1
#
_cell.length_a   1.000
_cell.length_b   1.000
_cell.length_c   1.000
_cell.angle_alpha   90.00
_cell.angle_beta   90.00
_cell.angle_gamma   90.00
#
_symmetry.space_group_name_H-M   'P 1'
#
loop_
_entity.id
_entity.type
_entity.pdbx_description
1 polymer ?
#
loop_
_entity_poly.entity_id
_entity_poly.type
_entity_poly.pdbx_seq_one_letter_code
_entity_poly.pdbx_strand_id
1 'polypeptide(L)'
;MPGREEALPFGLRLVGPPPAPRPGEAFGIVIARNEALRLGAAIRHARRLGVGPIILIDNLSTDATREVALAHSRVHVVEALGSFADSNFGIDWVNALLHRFAHGHWVLMFDADEMLVFPGSDSPGALPRLCAHLDGLGAEGLLTFMLDMFPREPLHATHYAPGQELLDAAPWFEPPQLRQEREPDFPHIATYGGIRERLFFPETIPTRPGRFLHQKLYNAGWRLPALRQAAWYAGLAPRRSPNLTKLPLVRWREGMAFRSAHALTPLALTAEQPSGILLHFKFLQDFHARVLDAVARGAHYNGSAEYRRYLAALKRNPDFTLFGPRSLRYAGPEQLAALGLLRDTPAWAAARRLETAGTEPALAVEPG
;
A
#
# COMPACT_ATOMS: atom_id res chain seq x y z
N MET A 1 30.39 17.76 23.00
CA MET A 1 29.58 16.75 23.69
C MET A 1 28.98 15.85 22.62
N PRO A 2 29.42 14.59 22.45
CA PRO A 2 28.69 13.68 21.57
C PRO A 2 27.30 13.50 22.17
N GLY A 3 26.27 13.94 21.44
CA GLY A 3 24.90 13.96 21.91
C GLY A 3 24.47 12.57 22.34
N ARG A 4 23.85 12.45 23.52
CA ARG A 4 23.15 11.23 23.91
C ARG A 4 22.16 10.90 22.81
N GLU A 5 22.32 9.76 22.14
CA GLU A 5 21.27 9.20 21.30
C GLU A 5 20.03 9.06 22.17
N GLU A 6 19.07 9.96 21.96
CA GLU A 6 17.78 9.91 22.62
C GLU A 6 17.11 8.59 22.24
N ALA A 7 16.72 7.81 23.24
CA ALA A 7 16.07 6.52 23.04
C ALA A 7 14.83 6.70 22.18
N LEU A 8 14.61 5.79 21.23
CA LEU A 8 13.40 5.80 20.41
C LEU A 8 12.18 5.49 21.30
N PRO A 9 11.02 6.14 21.06
CA PRO A 9 9.82 5.91 21.85
C PRO A 9 9.22 4.52 21.58
N PHE A 10 8.17 4.16 22.32
CA PHE A 10 7.37 2.93 22.12
C PHE A 10 8.15 1.61 22.24
N GLY A 11 9.30 1.64 22.90
CA GLY A 11 10.17 0.46 23.03
C GLY A 11 10.84 0.05 21.73
N LEU A 12 10.98 0.98 20.78
CA LEU A 12 11.72 0.74 19.53
C LEU A 12 13.21 0.62 19.81
N ARG A 13 13.86 -0.40 19.23
CA ARG A 13 15.30 -0.62 19.35
C ARG A 13 15.94 -0.75 17.99
N LEU A 14 16.83 0.18 17.65
CA LEU A 14 17.60 0.10 16.42
C LEU A 14 18.67 -0.99 16.53
N VAL A 15 18.74 -1.87 15.54
CA VAL A 15 19.74 -2.94 15.43
C VAL A 15 20.78 -2.50 14.41
N GLY A 16 21.88 -1.92 14.89
CA GLY A 16 22.98 -1.41 14.06
C GLY A 16 22.93 0.10 13.81
N PRO A 17 23.67 0.61 12.80
CA PRO A 17 23.75 2.04 12.55
C PRO A 17 22.43 2.61 12.02
N PRO A 18 22.10 3.87 12.35
CA PRO A 18 20.88 4.51 11.87
C PRO A 18 20.92 4.74 10.35
N PRO A 19 19.75 4.83 9.70
CA PRO A 19 19.70 5.21 8.30
C PRO A 19 20.19 6.64 8.10
N ALA A 20 20.99 6.83 7.05
CA ALA A 20 21.46 8.13 6.60
C ALA A 20 21.06 8.31 5.11
N PRO A 21 19.85 8.82 4.82
CA PRO A 21 19.45 9.15 3.45
C PRO A 21 20.28 10.30 2.91
N ARG A 22 20.66 10.24 1.63
CA ARG A 22 21.33 11.35 0.94
C ARG A 22 20.30 12.40 0.52
N PRO A 23 20.67 13.69 0.37
CA PRO A 23 19.78 14.69 -0.19
C PRO A 23 19.15 14.22 -1.51
N GLY A 24 17.83 14.33 -1.64
CA GLY A 24 17.08 13.88 -2.82
C GLY A 24 16.82 12.38 -2.91
N GLU A 25 17.39 11.56 -2.03
CA GLU A 25 17.15 10.12 -2.00
C GLU A 25 15.80 9.80 -1.36
N ALA A 26 15.02 8.94 -2.02
CA ALA A 26 13.77 8.41 -1.47
C ALA A 26 14.05 7.39 -0.36
N PHE A 27 13.27 7.46 0.71
CA PHE A 27 13.36 6.65 1.91
C PHE A 27 12.27 5.57 1.91
N GLY A 28 12.57 4.35 2.33
CA GLY A 28 11.57 3.29 2.48
C GLY A 28 11.27 2.97 3.94
N ILE A 29 10.02 2.63 4.25
CA ILE A 29 9.66 2.10 5.57
C ILE A 29 8.63 0.98 5.41
N VAL A 30 8.88 -0.14 6.09
CA VAL A 30 8.00 -1.32 6.07
C VAL A 30 7.89 -1.87 7.48
N ILE A 31 6.65 -2.19 7.89
CA ILE A 31 6.38 -2.95 9.12
C ILE A 31 6.20 -4.40 8.73
N ALA A 32 6.85 -5.32 9.43
CA ALA A 32 6.70 -6.73 9.17
C ALA A 32 6.64 -7.55 10.46
N ARG A 33 5.94 -8.68 10.37
CA ARG A 33 6.06 -9.81 11.28
C ARG A 33 5.81 -11.08 10.49
N ASN A 34 6.77 -11.99 10.50
CA ASN A 34 6.67 -13.28 9.80
C ASN A 34 6.37 -13.14 8.29
N GLU A 35 7.13 -12.28 7.64
CA GLU A 35 7.00 -11.91 6.22
C GLU A 35 8.15 -12.44 5.37
N ALA A 36 8.93 -13.42 5.84
CA ALA A 36 10.07 -13.97 5.12
C ALA A 36 9.73 -14.46 3.71
N LEU A 37 8.48 -14.91 3.51
CA LEU A 37 7.98 -15.36 2.22
C LEU A 37 8.04 -14.28 1.13
N ARG A 38 7.65 -13.04 1.46
CA ARG A 38 7.37 -11.97 0.47
C ARG A 38 8.22 -10.71 0.62
N LEU A 39 8.78 -10.44 1.79
CA LEU A 39 9.53 -9.22 2.08
C LEU A 39 10.68 -8.98 1.09
N GLY A 40 11.42 -10.04 0.73
CA GLY A 40 12.52 -9.92 -0.23
C GLY A 40 12.08 -9.39 -1.60
N ALA A 41 10.91 -9.82 -2.10
CA ALA A 41 10.38 -9.35 -3.37
C ALA A 41 9.93 -7.88 -3.30
N ALA A 42 9.27 -7.48 -2.20
CA ALA A 42 8.88 -6.10 -1.96
C ALA A 42 10.09 -5.17 -1.88
N ILE A 43 11.16 -5.57 -1.17
CA ILE A 43 12.42 -4.82 -1.10
C ILE A 43 13.06 -4.71 -2.48
N ARG A 44 13.18 -5.80 -3.25
CA ARG A 44 13.74 -5.74 -4.62
C ARG A 44 12.94 -4.80 -5.52
N HIS A 45 11.62 -4.82 -5.42
CA HIS A 45 10.77 -3.88 -6.16
C HIS A 45 11.02 -2.43 -5.78
N ALA A 46 11.03 -2.11 -4.48
CA ALA A 46 11.36 -0.78 -3.99
C ALA A 46 12.76 -0.32 -4.46
N ARG A 47 13.75 -1.23 -4.47
CA ARG A 47 15.10 -0.97 -4.99
C ARG A 47 15.10 -0.67 -6.48
N ARG A 48 14.38 -1.44 -7.30
CA ARG A 48 14.23 -1.17 -8.74
C ARG A 48 13.62 0.20 -9.00
N LEU A 49 12.65 0.62 -8.18
CA LEU A 49 12.08 1.97 -8.26
C LEU A 49 13.09 3.07 -7.92
N GLY A 50 14.16 2.76 -7.19
CA GLY A 50 15.18 3.74 -6.76
C GLY A 50 15.06 4.15 -5.29
N VAL A 51 14.39 3.36 -4.45
CA VAL A 51 14.38 3.60 -2.99
C VAL A 51 15.77 3.37 -2.41
N GLY A 52 16.22 4.35 -1.64
CA GLY A 52 17.47 4.39 -0.88
C GLY A 52 17.38 3.64 0.44
N PRO A 53 17.75 4.21 1.59
CA PRO A 53 17.70 3.46 2.85
C PRO A 53 16.26 2.99 3.14
N ILE A 54 16.13 1.76 3.64
CA ILE A 54 14.85 1.19 4.05
C ILE A 54 14.92 0.87 5.53
N ILE A 55 13.97 1.37 6.32
CA ILE A 55 13.74 0.86 7.67
C ILE A 55 12.79 -0.34 7.59
N LEU A 56 13.22 -1.46 8.16
CA LEU A 56 12.34 -2.55 8.55
C LEU A 56 11.98 -2.39 10.03
N ILE A 57 10.70 -2.18 10.32
CA ILE A 57 10.15 -2.29 11.67
C ILE A 57 9.74 -3.77 11.87
N ASP A 58 10.58 -4.53 12.56
CA ASP A 58 10.35 -5.94 12.87
C ASP A 58 9.57 -6.08 14.19
N ASN A 59 8.30 -6.47 14.10
CA ASN A 59 7.46 -6.70 15.28
C ASN A 59 7.55 -8.15 15.76
N LEU A 60 8.71 -8.50 16.32
CA LEU A 60 8.99 -9.80 16.94
C LEU A 60 8.74 -10.98 15.98
N SER A 61 9.33 -10.93 14.79
CA SER A 61 9.30 -12.07 13.86
C SER A 61 9.99 -13.30 14.48
N THR A 62 9.47 -14.47 14.14
CA THR A 62 9.96 -15.79 14.57
C THR A 62 10.37 -16.65 13.38
N ASP A 63 10.27 -16.13 12.16
CA ASP A 63 10.77 -16.74 10.93
C ASP A 63 12.02 -15.99 10.43
N ALA A 64 12.44 -16.27 9.20
CA ALA A 64 13.62 -15.67 8.59
C ALA A 64 13.44 -14.19 8.12
N THR A 65 12.42 -13.46 8.59
CA THR A 65 12.10 -12.10 8.10
C THR A 65 13.30 -11.17 8.21
N ARG A 66 14.03 -11.23 9.33
CA ARG A 66 15.17 -10.36 9.59
C ARG A 66 16.36 -10.71 8.69
N GLU A 67 16.65 -11.99 8.53
CA GLU A 67 17.71 -12.51 7.69
C GLU A 67 17.47 -12.12 6.22
N VAL A 68 16.23 -12.28 5.74
CA VAL A 68 15.81 -11.85 4.41
C VAL A 68 16.04 -10.35 4.22
N ALA A 69 15.69 -9.53 5.20
CA ALA A 69 15.86 -8.08 5.12
C ALA A 69 17.34 -7.67 5.11
N LEU A 70 18.16 -8.26 5.97
CA LEU A 70 19.59 -7.97 6.09
C LEU A 70 20.43 -8.47 4.91
N ALA A 71 19.89 -9.38 4.09
CA ALA A 71 20.49 -9.76 2.81
C ALA A 71 20.51 -8.61 1.79
N HIS A 72 19.73 -7.55 2.02
CA HIS A 72 19.71 -6.35 1.20
C HIS A 72 20.53 -5.22 1.83
N SER A 73 21.46 -4.65 1.07
CA SER A 73 22.24 -3.50 1.53
C SER A 73 21.35 -2.31 1.92
N ARG A 74 21.76 -1.55 2.94
CA ARG A 74 21.07 -0.33 3.40
C ARG A 74 19.62 -0.59 3.82
N VAL A 75 19.36 -1.76 4.37
CA VAL A 75 18.19 -2.05 5.19
C VAL A 75 18.61 -1.92 6.66
N HIS A 76 17.86 -1.13 7.41
CA HIS A 76 18.10 -0.84 8.82
C HIS A 76 16.97 -1.46 9.63
N VAL A 77 17.29 -2.35 10.55
CA VAL A 77 16.28 -3.08 11.34
C VAL A 77 16.01 -2.31 12.63
N VAL A 78 14.74 -2.06 12.90
CA VAL A 78 14.23 -1.55 14.17
C VAL A 78 13.32 -2.60 14.77
N GLU A 79 13.64 -3.09 15.94
CA GLU A 79 12.79 -4.01 16.69
C GLU A 79 11.67 -3.23 17.37
N ALA A 80 10.44 -3.67 17.14
CA ALA A 80 9.26 -3.17 17.84
C ALA A 80 8.80 -4.22 18.85
N LEU A 81 9.17 -4.03 20.12
CA LEU A 81 8.85 -4.96 21.21
C LEU A 81 7.41 -4.80 21.74
N GLY A 82 6.73 -3.72 21.37
CA GLY A 82 5.37 -3.40 21.80
C GLY A 82 4.27 -4.17 21.05
N SER A 83 3.03 -3.97 21.52
CA SER A 83 1.82 -4.50 20.89
C SER A 83 1.50 -3.77 19.59
N PHE A 84 1.37 -4.53 18.50
CA PHE A 84 0.99 -3.98 17.20
C PHE A 84 -0.36 -3.27 17.26
N ALA A 85 -1.38 -3.88 17.89
CA ALA A 85 -2.70 -3.29 18.01
C ALA A 85 -2.70 -1.99 18.81
N ASP A 86 -1.98 -1.96 19.94
CA ASP A 86 -1.94 -0.77 20.82
C ASP A 86 -1.12 0.38 20.23
N SER A 87 -0.18 0.09 19.32
CA SER A 87 0.59 1.08 18.56
C SER A 87 -0.16 1.68 17.36
N ASN A 88 -1.50 1.65 17.40
CA ASN A 88 -2.38 2.00 16.30
C ASN A 88 -2.02 1.24 15.00
N PHE A 89 -1.87 -0.09 15.11
CA PHE A 89 -1.44 -0.96 14.01
C PHE A 89 -0.07 -0.55 13.42
N GLY A 90 0.88 -0.19 14.29
CA GLY A 90 2.26 0.18 13.95
C GLY A 90 2.46 1.62 13.46
N ILE A 91 1.38 2.40 13.34
CA ILE A 91 1.45 3.78 12.85
C ILE A 91 2.24 4.69 13.79
N ASP A 92 2.15 4.45 15.10
CA ASP A 92 2.92 5.23 16.08
C ASP A 92 4.44 5.01 15.91
N TRP A 93 4.85 3.79 15.57
CA TRP A 93 6.24 3.45 15.29
C TRP A 93 6.74 4.12 14.00
N VAL A 94 5.92 4.08 12.94
CA VAL A 94 6.23 4.74 11.67
C VAL A 94 6.43 6.23 11.88
N ASN A 95 5.47 6.91 12.53
CA ASN A 95 5.57 8.35 12.79
C ASN A 95 6.85 8.70 13.55
N ALA A 96 7.16 7.97 14.63
CA ALA A 96 8.37 8.21 15.43
C ALA A 96 9.66 8.12 14.60
N LEU A 97 9.77 7.12 13.73
CA LEU A 97 10.96 6.89 12.91
C LEU A 97 11.06 7.90 11.77
N LEU A 98 9.93 8.27 11.14
CA LEU A 98 9.93 9.28 10.08
C LEU A 98 10.27 10.67 10.62
N HIS A 99 9.75 11.06 11.79
CA HIS A 99 10.14 12.31 12.46
C HIS A 99 11.65 12.35 12.75
N ARG A 100 12.26 11.21 13.09
CA ARG A 100 13.68 11.16 13.42
C ARG A 100 14.58 11.14 12.19
N PHE A 101 14.22 10.41 11.14
CA PHE A 101 15.17 10.04 10.07
C PHE A 101 14.78 10.50 8.66
N ALA A 102 13.53 10.92 8.43
CA ALA A 102 13.00 11.14 7.08
C ALA A 102 12.62 12.59 6.77
N HIS A 103 12.87 13.53 7.69
CA HIS A 103 12.57 14.95 7.46
C HIS A 103 13.28 15.44 6.19
N GLY A 104 12.54 16.04 5.26
CA GLY A 104 13.13 16.54 4.02
C GLY A 104 13.21 15.51 2.89
N HIS A 105 12.73 14.27 3.11
CA HIS A 105 12.77 13.21 2.10
C HIS A 105 11.38 12.77 1.64
N TRP A 106 11.31 12.24 0.43
CA TRP A 106 10.17 11.43 0.01
C TRP A 106 10.26 10.06 0.70
N VAL A 107 9.14 9.59 1.23
CA VAL A 107 9.02 8.34 1.98
C VAL A 107 8.03 7.44 1.27
N LEU A 108 8.46 6.22 0.95
CA LEU A 108 7.62 5.11 0.54
C LEU A 108 7.33 4.21 1.74
N MET A 109 6.11 4.29 2.27
CA MET A 109 5.53 3.33 3.20
C MET A 109 4.84 2.22 2.41
N PHE A 110 5.31 0.98 2.56
CA PHE A 110 4.78 -0.18 1.84
C PHE A 110 4.69 -1.41 2.75
N ASP A 111 3.73 -2.29 2.47
CA ASP A 111 3.62 -3.59 3.16
C ASP A 111 4.42 -4.66 2.40
N ALA A 112 4.75 -5.77 3.06
CA ALA A 112 5.56 -6.83 2.46
C ALA A 112 4.84 -7.57 1.29
N ASP A 113 3.53 -7.42 1.16
CA ASP A 113 2.69 -7.88 0.04
C ASP A 113 2.32 -6.75 -0.93
N GLU A 114 3.01 -5.60 -0.95
CA GLU A 114 2.68 -4.49 -1.83
C GLU A 114 3.82 -4.08 -2.77
N MET A 115 3.46 -3.70 -4.00
CA MET A 115 4.37 -3.13 -4.99
C MET A 115 3.76 -1.87 -5.60
N LEU A 116 4.43 -0.72 -5.45
CA LEU A 116 4.00 0.54 -6.05
C LEU A 116 4.23 0.55 -7.57
N VAL A 117 3.19 0.88 -8.33
CA VAL A 117 3.27 1.14 -9.76
C VAL A 117 2.63 2.48 -10.09
N PHE A 118 3.20 3.18 -11.06
CA PHE A 118 2.74 4.44 -11.62
C PHE A 118 3.19 4.52 -13.10
N PRO A 119 2.69 5.47 -13.90
CA PRO A 119 3.09 5.56 -15.31
C PRO A 119 4.62 5.69 -15.44
N GLY A 120 5.27 4.72 -16.11
CA GLY A 120 6.73 4.67 -16.28
C GLY A 120 7.52 4.04 -15.13
N SER A 121 6.84 3.40 -14.18
CA SER A 121 7.46 2.70 -13.04
C SER A 121 8.16 1.38 -13.40
N ASP A 122 7.98 0.91 -14.63
CA ASP A 122 8.71 -0.22 -15.23
C ASP A 122 10.19 0.11 -15.50
N SER A 123 10.50 1.40 -15.65
CA SER A 123 11.87 1.88 -15.81
C SER A 123 12.62 1.89 -14.47
N PRO A 124 13.84 1.33 -14.38
CA PRO A 124 14.66 1.42 -13.18
C PRO A 124 14.88 2.88 -12.73
N GLY A 125 14.84 3.13 -11.43
CA GLY A 125 15.02 4.47 -10.87
C GLY A 125 13.90 5.47 -11.19
N ALA A 126 12.69 5.00 -11.51
CA ALA A 126 11.55 5.88 -11.81
C ALA A 126 11.06 6.71 -10.62
N LEU A 127 11.24 6.26 -9.37
CA LEU A 127 10.69 6.94 -8.21
C LEU A 127 11.35 8.29 -7.91
N PRO A 128 12.69 8.44 -7.88
CA PRO A 128 13.32 9.75 -7.72
C PRO A 128 12.86 10.78 -8.77
N ARG A 129 12.58 10.33 -10.00
CA ARG A 129 12.08 11.18 -11.08
C ARG A 129 10.64 11.63 -10.84
N LEU A 130 9.79 10.70 -10.41
CA LEU A 130 8.43 11.03 -9.98
C LEU A 130 8.46 12.02 -8.82
N CYS A 131 9.30 11.79 -7.82
CA CYS A 131 9.49 12.68 -6.67
C CYS A 131 9.87 14.10 -7.11
N ALA A 132 10.87 14.25 -7.99
CA ALA A 132 11.26 15.55 -8.53
C ALA A 132 10.13 16.25 -9.31
N HIS A 133 9.34 15.48 -10.08
CA HIS A 133 8.18 16.01 -10.77
C HIS A 133 7.10 16.49 -9.79
N LEU A 134 6.80 15.71 -8.75
CA LEU A 134 5.84 16.07 -7.71
C LEU A 134 6.29 17.30 -6.91
N ASP A 135 7.58 17.40 -6.58
CA ASP A 135 8.17 18.59 -5.96
C ASP A 135 7.95 19.83 -6.83
N GLY A 136 8.15 19.71 -8.15
CA GLY A 136 7.90 20.80 -9.11
C GLY A 136 6.45 21.24 -9.21
N LEU A 137 5.49 20.36 -8.86
CA LEU A 137 4.06 20.68 -8.77
C LEU A 137 3.63 21.16 -7.37
N GLY A 138 4.53 21.17 -6.38
CA GLY A 138 4.19 21.42 -4.98
C GLY A 138 3.33 20.32 -4.35
N ALA A 139 3.32 19.11 -4.91
CA ALA A 139 2.60 17.97 -4.34
C ALA A 139 3.40 17.34 -3.20
N GLU A 140 2.70 16.95 -2.13
CA GLU A 140 3.31 16.33 -0.96
C GLU A 140 2.98 14.84 -0.82
N GLY A 141 2.23 14.26 -1.77
CA GLY A 141 1.90 12.84 -1.74
C GLY A 141 1.41 12.28 -3.07
N LEU A 142 1.42 10.96 -3.20
CA LEU A 142 0.85 10.24 -4.33
C LEU A 142 -0.36 9.41 -3.87
N LEU A 143 -1.55 9.80 -4.31
CA LEU A 143 -2.75 9.02 -4.07
C LEU A 143 -2.69 7.70 -4.84
N THR A 144 -2.98 6.61 -4.14
CA THR A 144 -3.07 5.27 -4.74
C THR A 144 -4.31 4.53 -4.30
N PHE A 145 -4.63 3.45 -5.01
CA PHE A 145 -5.49 2.40 -4.49
C PHE A 145 -4.82 1.03 -4.61
N MET A 146 -5.24 0.09 -3.76
CA MET A 146 -4.79 -1.30 -3.80
C MET A 146 -5.52 -2.09 -4.89
N LEU A 147 -4.76 -2.69 -5.80
CA LEU A 147 -5.24 -3.63 -6.81
C LEU A 147 -4.83 -5.03 -6.39
N ASP A 148 -5.81 -5.86 -6.02
CA ASP A 148 -5.55 -7.22 -5.56
C ASP A 148 -5.04 -8.11 -6.71
N MET A 149 -3.87 -8.70 -6.49
CA MET A 149 -3.19 -9.65 -7.37
C MET A 149 -3.40 -11.08 -6.88
N PHE A 150 -3.59 -12.02 -7.81
CA PHE A 150 -3.88 -13.40 -7.47
C PHE A 150 -3.33 -14.42 -8.49
N PRO A 151 -3.09 -15.67 -8.05
CA PRO A 151 -2.73 -16.79 -8.92
C PRO A 151 -3.92 -17.22 -9.80
N ARG A 152 -3.64 -18.01 -10.84
CA ARG A 152 -4.69 -18.62 -11.66
C ARG A 152 -5.32 -19.82 -10.94
N GLU A 153 -4.47 -20.58 -10.28
CA GLU A 153 -4.76 -21.79 -9.55
C GLU A 153 -5.46 -21.46 -8.22
N PRO A 154 -6.17 -22.44 -7.61
CA PRO A 154 -6.58 -22.32 -6.22
C PRO A 154 -5.40 -21.99 -5.30
N LEU A 155 -5.64 -21.23 -4.23
CA LEU A 155 -4.55 -20.73 -3.37
C LEU A 155 -3.69 -21.85 -2.79
N HIS A 156 -4.29 -22.99 -2.45
CA HIS A 156 -3.56 -24.14 -1.90
C HIS A 156 -2.60 -24.80 -2.92
N ALA A 157 -2.82 -24.58 -4.22
CA ALA A 157 -2.00 -25.10 -5.31
C ALA A 157 -0.99 -24.06 -5.84
N THR A 158 -0.99 -22.84 -5.29
CA THR A 158 0.01 -21.84 -5.61
C THR A 158 1.35 -22.22 -4.99
N HIS A 159 2.41 -22.19 -5.80
CA HIS A 159 3.77 -22.45 -5.33
C HIS A 159 4.61 -21.18 -5.48
N TYR A 160 4.82 -20.49 -4.36
CA TYR A 160 5.71 -19.35 -4.26
C TYR A 160 6.75 -19.59 -3.17
N ALA A 161 8.01 -19.36 -3.46
CA ALA A 161 9.12 -19.55 -2.53
C ALA A 161 9.82 -18.21 -2.25
N PRO A 162 10.39 -18.02 -1.04
CA PRO A 162 11.22 -16.87 -0.74
C PRO A 162 12.30 -16.67 -1.81
N GLY A 163 12.46 -15.44 -2.30
CA GLY A 163 13.43 -15.11 -3.34
C GLY A 163 12.87 -15.05 -4.77
N GLN A 164 11.69 -15.63 -5.03
CA GLN A 164 10.99 -15.46 -6.32
C GLN A 164 10.32 -14.07 -6.42
N GLU A 165 9.84 -13.71 -7.60
CA GLU A 165 9.05 -12.48 -7.80
C GLU A 165 7.55 -12.76 -7.58
N LEU A 166 6.87 -11.87 -6.83
CA LEU A 166 5.44 -12.02 -6.53
C LEU A 166 4.56 -11.99 -7.78
N LEU A 167 4.95 -11.20 -8.79
CA LEU A 167 4.26 -11.13 -10.08
C LEU A 167 4.30 -12.45 -10.86
N ASP A 168 5.31 -13.31 -10.65
CA ASP A 168 5.34 -14.61 -11.32
C ASP A 168 4.33 -15.58 -10.71
N ALA A 169 4.16 -15.54 -9.38
CA ALA A 169 3.21 -16.38 -8.65
C ALA A 169 1.76 -15.90 -8.77
N ALA A 170 1.54 -14.59 -8.80
CA ALA A 170 0.21 -13.98 -8.83
C ALA A 170 0.11 -12.86 -9.89
N PRO A 171 0.21 -13.19 -11.19
CA PRO A 171 0.19 -12.20 -12.26
C PRO A 171 -1.20 -11.70 -12.63
N TRP A 172 -2.27 -12.25 -12.06
CA TRP A 172 -3.64 -11.96 -12.49
C TRP A 172 -4.32 -10.93 -11.59
N PHE A 173 -5.13 -10.08 -12.19
CA PHE A 173 -6.01 -9.16 -11.48
C PHE A 173 -7.38 -9.11 -12.16
N GLU A 174 -8.39 -8.55 -11.48
CA GLU A 174 -9.67 -8.23 -12.09
C GLU A 174 -9.82 -6.71 -12.14
N PRO A 175 -10.07 -6.09 -13.33
CA PRO A 175 -10.34 -4.67 -13.43
C PRO A 175 -11.53 -4.27 -12.53
N PRO A 176 -11.30 -3.44 -11.49
CA PRO A 176 -12.31 -3.09 -10.53
C PRO A 176 -13.30 -2.05 -11.10
N GLN A 177 -14.56 -2.13 -10.68
CA GLN A 177 -15.46 -0.98 -10.77
C GLN A 177 -15.27 -0.15 -9.50
N LEU A 178 -14.48 0.91 -9.59
CA LEU A 178 -14.14 1.75 -8.44
C LEU A 178 -15.27 2.72 -8.14
N ARG A 179 -15.55 2.91 -6.85
CA ARG A 179 -16.37 4.00 -6.34
C ARG A 179 -15.58 4.79 -5.30
N GLN A 180 -15.75 6.11 -5.31
CA GLN A 180 -15.19 6.98 -4.29
C GLN A 180 -16.29 7.53 -3.40
N GLU A 181 -16.09 7.47 -2.09
CA GLU A 181 -16.94 8.13 -1.10
C GLU A 181 -16.12 9.16 -0.34
N ARG A 182 -16.78 10.21 0.16
CA ARG A 182 -16.13 11.21 1.00
C ARG A 182 -15.82 10.61 2.38
N GLU A 183 -14.66 10.96 2.91
CA GLU A 183 -14.24 10.66 4.27
C GLU A 183 -13.87 11.95 5.03
N PRO A 184 -14.00 11.97 6.37
CA PRO A 184 -13.62 13.14 7.15
C PRO A 184 -12.10 13.36 7.14
N ASP A 185 -11.34 12.27 7.24
CA ASP A 185 -9.87 12.32 7.27
C ASP A 185 -9.29 12.50 5.87
N PHE A 186 -8.19 13.25 5.79
CA PHE A 186 -7.43 13.41 4.55
C PHE A 186 -6.97 12.02 4.04
N PRO A 187 -7.10 11.68 2.73
CA PRO A 187 -7.30 12.54 1.55
C PRO A 187 -8.75 12.96 1.27
N HIS A 188 -9.65 12.84 2.25
CA HIS A 188 -11.08 13.17 2.17
C HIS A 188 -11.88 12.29 1.21
N ILE A 189 -11.24 11.23 0.72
CA ILE A 189 -11.82 10.23 -0.17
C ILE A 189 -11.38 8.83 0.23
N ALA A 190 -12.32 7.90 0.23
CA ALA A 190 -12.06 6.47 0.30
C ALA A 190 -12.56 5.79 -0.97
N THR A 191 -11.71 4.95 -1.54
CA THR A 191 -11.96 4.19 -2.74
C THR A 191 -12.39 2.79 -2.35
N TYR A 192 -13.44 2.27 -2.98
CA TYR A 192 -13.96 0.94 -2.73
C TYR A 192 -14.25 0.23 -4.05
N GLY A 193 -14.38 -1.10 -3.97
CA GLY A 193 -14.70 -1.96 -5.10
C GLY A 193 -13.79 -3.18 -5.13
N GLY A 194 -13.41 -3.59 -6.35
CA GLY A 194 -12.48 -4.67 -6.58
C GLY A 194 -13.01 -6.07 -6.25
N ILE A 195 -12.12 -7.05 -6.40
CA ILE A 195 -12.46 -8.46 -6.26
C ILE A 195 -12.92 -8.80 -4.84
N ARG A 196 -12.34 -8.11 -3.83
CA ARG A 196 -12.73 -8.28 -2.43
C ARG A 196 -14.20 -7.91 -2.20
N GLU A 197 -14.66 -6.77 -2.72
CA GLU A 197 -16.08 -6.39 -2.63
C GLU A 197 -16.96 -7.40 -3.37
N ARG A 198 -16.59 -7.75 -4.61
CA ARG A 198 -17.39 -8.65 -5.46
C ARG A 198 -17.59 -10.03 -4.86
N LEU A 199 -16.54 -10.64 -4.31
CA LEU A 199 -16.56 -12.02 -3.85
C LEU A 199 -16.98 -12.15 -2.39
N PHE A 200 -16.49 -11.26 -1.53
CA PHE A 200 -16.62 -11.45 -0.09
C PHE A 200 -17.60 -10.49 0.56
N PHE A 201 -17.86 -9.32 -0.03
CA PHE A 201 -18.79 -8.30 0.50
C PHE A 201 -19.85 -7.90 -0.53
N PRO A 202 -20.51 -8.85 -1.20
CA PRO A 202 -21.32 -8.48 -2.35
C PRO A 202 -22.58 -7.70 -1.94
N GLU A 203 -23.02 -7.78 -0.68
CA GLU A 203 -24.08 -6.94 -0.10
C GLU A 203 -23.68 -5.46 0.05
N THR A 204 -22.38 -5.13 -0.04
CA THR A 204 -21.90 -3.75 -0.05
C THR A 204 -21.80 -3.20 -1.47
N ILE A 205 -22.36 -3.84 -2.50
CA ILE A 205 -22.38 -3.29 -3.86
C ILE A 205 -23.58 -2.32 -4.00
N PRO A 206 -23.38 -1.05 -4.39
CA PRO A 206 -24.45 -0.03 -4.45
C PRO A 206 -25.64 -0.40 -5.33
N THR A 207 -25.39 -1.10 -6.43
CA THR A 207 -26.43 -1.47 -7.42
C THR A 207 -27.34 -2.60 -6.94
N ARG A 208 -27.06 -3.24 -5.80
CA ARG A 208 -27.95 -4.27 -5.25
C ARG A 208 -29.21 -3.65 -4.63
N PRO A 209 -30.42 -4.13 -4.99
CA PRO A 209 -31.67 -3.55 -4.52
C PRO A 209 -31.75 -3.40 -2.99
N GLY A 210 -31.31 -4.42 -2.24
CA GLY A 210 -31.31 -4.38 -0.78
C GLY A 210 -30.40 -3.29 -0.19
N ARG A 211 -29.20 -3.08 -0.76
CA ARG A 211 -28.29 -2.02 -0.31
C ARG A 211 -28.84 -0.64 -0.64
N PHE A 212 -29.36 -0.47 -1.85
CA PHE A 212 -29.95 0.79 -2.30
C PHE A 212 -31.10 1.24 -1.42
N LEU A 213 -32.03 0.32 -1.11
CA LEU A 213 -33.15 0.61 -0.22
C LEU A 213 -32.67 0.96 1.19
N HIS A 214 -31.74 0.18 1.75
CA HIS A 214 -31.16 0.46 3.06
C HIS A 214 -30.49 1.83 3.13
N GLN A 215 -29.71 2.20 2.11
CA GLN A 215 -29.06 3.51 2.04
C GLN A 215 -30.07 4.66 1.99
N LYS A 216 -31.16 4.51 1.23
CA LYS A 216 -32.22 5.54 1.17
C LYS A 216 -32.91 5.71 2.53
N LEU A 217 -33.24 4.62 3.20
CA LEU A 217 -33.85 4.64 4.54
C LEU A 217 -32.90 5.29 5.56
N TYR A 218 -31.62 4.91 5.54
CA TYR A 218 -30.61 5.50 6.40
C TYR A 218 -30.44 7.00 6.15
N ASN A 219 -30.37 7.43 4.88
CA ASN A 219 -30.25 8.85 4.53
C ASN A 219 -31.49 9.65 4.92
N ALA A 220 -32.68 9.05 4.82
CA ALA A 220 -33.93 9.69 5.24
C ALA A 220 -33.94 9.94 6.75
N GLY A 221 -33.59 8.93 7.56
CA GLY A 221 -33.53 9.12 9.01
C GLY A 221 -32.35 10.00 9.46
N TRP A 222 -31.23 10.05 8.72
CA TRP A 222 -30.12 10.96 9.04
C TRP A 222 -30.50 12.45 8.94
N ARG A 223 -31.59 12.79 8.21
CA ARG A 223 -32.15 14.15 8.16
C ARG A 223 -32.85 14.55 9.46
N LEU A 224 -33.17 13.59 10.34
CA LEU A 224 -33.79 13.85 11.63
C LEU A 224 -32.70 14.07 12.69
N PRO A 225 -32.61 15.26 13.32
CA PRO A 225 -31.55 15.57 14.28
C PRO A 225 -31.46 14.59 15.46
N ALA A 226 -32.61 14.08 15.92
CA ALA A 226 -32.68 13.11 17.02
C ALA A 226 -32.01 11.77 16.66
N LEU A 227 -32.19 11.29 15.43
CA LEU A 227 -31.56 10.05 14.96
C LEU A 227 -30.06 10.27 14.71
N ARG A 228 -29.67 11.42 14.17
CA ARG A 228 -28.26 11.74 13.91
C ARG A 228 -27.39 11.74 15.18
N GLN A 229 -27.96 12.12 16.32
CA GLN A 229 -27.26 12.15 17.62
C GLN A 229 -27.27 10.80 18.33
N ALA A 230 -28.07 9.84 17.85
CA ALA A 230 -28.21 8.55 18.51
C ALA A 230 -27.14 7.55 18.05
N ALA A 231 -26.31 7.07 18.98
CA ALA A 231 -25.23 6.12 18.70
C ALA A 231 -25.73 4.81 18.06
N TRP A 232 -26.92 4.33 18.45
CA TRP A 232 -27.53 3.14 17.85
C TRP A 232 -27.87 3.34 16.36
N TYR A 233 -28.25 4.56 15.97
CA TYR A 233 -28.61 4.88 14.59
C TYR A 233 -27.37 4.89 13.71
N ALA A 234 -26.24 5.42 14.21
CA ALA A 234 -24.95 5.31 13.52
C ALA A 234 -24.55 3.85 13.25
N GLY A 235 -24.90 2.92 14.14
CA GLY A 235 -24.71 1.48 13.95
C GLY A 235 -25.54 0.85 12.82
N LEU A 236 -26.57 1.54 12.33
CA LEU A 236 -27.37 1.14 11.16
C LEU A 236 -26.78 1.60 9.83
N ALA A 237 -25.64 2.31 9.83
CA ALA A 237 -25.01 2.76 8.60
C ALA A 237 -24.79 1.58 7.64
N PRO A 238 -25.09 1.75 6.34
CA PRO A 238 -24.82 0.72 5.34
C PRO A 238 -23.36 0.28 5.38
N ARG A 239 -23.15 -1.03 5.45
CA ARG A 239 -21.82 -1.61 5.50
C ARG A 239 -21.02 -1.23 4.25
N ARG A 240 -19.72 -1.10 4.45
CA ARG A 240 -18.72 -0.82 3.42
C ARG A 240 -17.80 -2.04 3.27
N SER A 241 -17.33 -2.26 2.05
CA SER A 241 -16.21 -3.17 1.76
C SER A 241 -14.90 -2.58 2.27
N PRO A 242 -13.80 -3.34 2.25
CA PRO A 242 -12.48 -2.83 2.62
C PRO A 242 -12.10 -1.59 1.78
N ASN A 243 -11.54 -0.59 2.44
CA ASN A 243 -11.03 0.61 1.78
C ASN A 243 -9.78 0.25 0.95
N LEU A 244 -9.78 0.62 -0.33
CA LEU A 244 -8.68 0.42 -1.25
C LEU A 244 -7.72 1.61 -1.29
N THR A 245 -8.15 2.82 -0.91
CA THR A 245 -7.28 4.02 -0.93
C THR A 245 -6.07 3.81 -0.04
N LYS A 246 -4.86 4.12 -0.51
CA LYS A 246 -3.65 4.16 0.34
C LYS A 246 -2.78 5.34 -0.09
N LEU A 247 -2.01 5.89 0.84
CA LEU A 247 -1.10 7.01 0.58
C LEU A 247 0.36 6.61 0.88
N PRO A 248 0.95 5.73 0.05
CA PRO A 248 2.23 5.10 0.34
C PRO A 248 3.41 6.03 0.13
N LEU A 249 3.32 7.01 -0.78
CA LEU A 249 4.43 7.91 -1.11
C LEU A 249 4.10 9.33 -0.65
N VAL A 250 4.91 9.87 0.26
CA VAL A 250 4.70 11.20 0.86
C VAL A 250 6.00 11.99 1.01
N ARG A 251 5.94 13.31 0.87
CA ARG A 251 7.06 14.23 1.09
C ARG A 251 7.09 14.61 2.57
N TRP A 252 7.89 13.90 3.36
CA TRP A 252 7.85 14.05 4.82
C TRP A 252 8.46 15.37 5.30
N ARG A 253 7.76 16.04 6.21
CA ARG A 253 8.19 17.28 6.88
C ARG A 253 7.63 17.40 8.29
N GLU A 254 8.12 18.40 9.01
CA GLU A 254 7.65 18.75 10.36
C GLU A 254 6.12 18.95 10.38
N GLY A 255 5.48 18.44 11.43
CA GLY A 255 4.03 18.56 11.65
C GLY A 255 3.16 17.54 10.91
N MET A 256 3.72 16.71 10.03
CA MET A 256 3.00 15.58 9.41
C MET A 256 2.85 14.41 10.36
N ALA A 257 1.70 13.74 10.33
CA ALA A 257 1.47 12.48 11.03
C ALA A 257 0.51 11.58 10.26
N PHE A 258 0.88 10.32 10.08
CA PHE A 258 -0.07 9.28 9.69
C PHE A 258 -1.09 9.08 10.81
N ARG A 259 -2.37 9.06 10.45
CA ARG A 259 -3.49 8.62 11.30
C ARG A 259 -3.76 7.13 11.09
N SER A 260 -3.57 6.67 9.86
CA SER A 260 -3.57 5.27 9.45
C SER A 260 -2.76 5.12 8.17
N ALA A 261 -2.56 3.90 7.65
CA ALA A 261 -2.00 3.70 6.32
C ALA A 261 -2.84 4.37 5.19
N HIS A 262 -4.10 4.71 5.48
CA HIS A 262 -5.04 5.33 4.54
C HIS A 262 -5.12 6.86 4.66
N ALA A 263 -4.60 7.43 5.75
CA ALA A 263 -4.83 8.83 6.10
C ALA A 263 -3.62 9.48 6.77
N LEU A 264 -3.25 10.67 6.32
CA LEU A 264 -2.15 11.48 6.84
C LEU A 264 -2.56 12.95 6.83
N THR A 265 -2.12 13.73 7.83
CA THR A 265 -2.37 15.17 7.88
C THR A 265 -1.21 15.93 8.52
N PRO A 266 -0.95 17.19 8.11
CA PRO A 266 -1.46 17.87 6.91
C PRO A 266 -0.77 17.36 5.64
N LEU A 267 -1.45 17.40 4.49
CA LEU A 267 -0.85 17.05 3.19
C LEU A 267 -1.52 17.82 2.04
N ALA A 268 -0.72 18.28 1.09
CA ALA A 268 -1.19 18.87 -0.17
C ALA A 268 -1.11 17.86 -1.33
N LEU A 269 -2.22 17.69 -2.06
CA LEU A 269 -2.25 17.02 -3.36
C LEU A 269 -2.56 18.06 -4.44
N THR A 270 -2.03 17.84 -5.64
CA THR A 270 -2.37 18.64 -6.82
C THR A 270 -3.25 17.84 -7.76
N ALA A 271 -4.17 18.51 -8.48
CA ALA A 271 -4.98 17.84 -9.48
C ALA A 271 -4.15 17.33 -10.66
N GLU A 272 -2.97 17.91 -10.90
CA GLU A 272 -2.11 17.71 -12.07
C GLU A 272 -1.10 16.55 -11.93
N GLN A 273 -1.03 15.91 -10.75
CA GLN A 273 -0.11 14.79 -10.52
C GLN A 273 -0.59 13.50 -11.19
N PRO A 274 0.30 12.57 -11.58
CA PRO A 274 -0.13 11.20 -11.90
C PRO A 274 -0.74 10.52 -10.65
N SER A 275 -1.46 9.42 -10.85
CA SER A 275 -1.86 8.53 -9.75
C SER A 275 -0.93 7.32 -9.67
N GLY A 276 -0.95 6.61 -8.54
CA GLY A 276 -0.31 5.31 -8.40
C GLY A 276 -1.31 4.19 -8.09
N ILE A 277 -0.84 2.95 -8.15
CA ILE A 277 -1.53 1.74 -7.71
C ILE A 277 -0.57 0.94 -6.85
N LEU A 278 -1.07 0.34 -5.78
CA LEU A 278 -0.34 -0.70 -5.05
C LEU A 278 -0.84 -2.05 -5.55
N LEU A 279 0.00 -2.79 -6.26
CA LEU A 279 -0.27 -4.19 -6.56
C LEU A 279 -0.19 -4.95 -5.23
N HIS A 280 -1.28 -5.59 -4.83
CA HIS A 280 -1.45 -6.15 -3.49
C HIS A 280 -1.57 -7.67 -3.55
N PHE A 281 -0.53 -8.34 -3.08
CA PHE A 281 -0.32 -9.79 -3.14
C PHE A 281 -0.82 -10.51 -1.90
N LYS A 282 -2.06 -10.19 -1.51
CA LYS A 282 -2.71 -10.77 -0.33
C LYS A 282 -2.92 -12.28 -0.47
N PHE A 283 -3.19 -12.74 -1.69
CA PHE A 283 -3.67 -14.07 -1.99
C PHE A 283 -2.55 -14.98 -2.49
N LEU A 284 -1.85 -15.60 -1.53
CA LEU A 284 -0.83 -16.63 -1.76
C LEU A 284 -1.19 -17.90 -0.98
N GLN A 285 -0.36 -18.93 -1.08
CA GLN A 285 -0.62 -20.24 -0.47
C GLN A 285 -0.69 -20.23 1.05
N ASP A 286 -0.01 -19.28 1.70
CA ASP A 286 0.00 -19.13 3.14
C ASP A 286 -1.14 -18.24 3.67
N PHE A 287 -2.01 -17.74 2.79
CA PHE A 287 -3.10 -16.84 3.16
C PHE A 287 -3.96 -17.41 4.29
N HIS A 288 -4.35 -18.68 4.22
CA HIS A 288 -5.16 -19.30 5.29
C HIS A 288 -4.45 -19.24 6.66
N ALA A 289 -3.16 -19.59 6.69
CA ALA A 289 -2.36 -19.59 7.92
C ALA A 289 -2.18 -18.17 8.48
N ARG A 290 -1.89 -17.17 7.62
CA ARG A 290 -1.79 -15.76 8.02
C ARG A 290 -3.09 -15.26 8.66
N VAL A 291 -4.23 -15.64 8.08
CA VAL A 291 -5.51 -15.20 8.61
C VAL A 291 -5.81 -15.82 9.97
N LEU A 292 -5.50 -17.11 10.17
CA LEU A 292 -5.68 -17.75 11.48
C LEU A 292 -4.79 -17.12 12.55
N ASP A 293 -3.50 -16.89 12.24
CA ASP A 293 -2.55 -16.26 13.16
C ASP A 293 -3.02 -14.88 13.60
N ALA A 294 -3.37 -14.02 12.65
CA ALA A 294 -3.68 -12.65 12.99
C ALA A 294 -5.08 -12.48 13.61
N VAL A 295 -6.03 -13.42 13.39
CA VAL A 295 -7.25 -13.55 14.21
C VAL A 295 -6.91 -13.92 15.65
N ALA A 296 -6.05 -14.92 15.86
CA ALA A 296 -5.67 -15.38 17.19
C ALA A 296 -4.96 -14.28 18.01
N ARG A 297 -4.20 -13.40 17.34
CA ARG A 297 -3.45 -12.30 17.96
C ARG A 297 -4.24 -11.00 18.12
N GLY A 298 -5.46 -10.90 17.59
CA GLY A 298 -6.21 -9.63 17.55
C GLY A 298 -5.52 -8.53 16.75
N ALA A 299 -4.59 -8.88 15.85
CA ALA A 299 -3.71 -7.95 15.12
C ALA A 299 -4.37 -7.40 13.84
N HIS A 300 -5.70 -7.18 13.87
CA HIS A 300 -6.49 -6.84 12.69
C HIS A 300 -7.38 -5.63 12.92
N TYR A 301 -7.41 -4.75 11.92
CA TYR A 301 -8.37 -3.67 11.87
C TYR A 301 -9.81 -4.22 11.87
N ASN A 302 -10.69 -3.60 12.66
CA ASN A 302 -12.11 -3.95 12.78
C ASN A 302 -12.40 -5.41 13.27
N GLY A 303 -11.57 -5.94 14.17
CA GLY A 303 -11.85 -7.22 14.86
C GLY A 303 -11.94 -8.42 13.91
N SER A 304 -11.12 -8.43 12.86
CA SER A 304 -10.99 -9.56 11.92
C SER A 304 -12.26 -9.89 11.12
N ALA A 305 -13.22 -8.97 11.04
CA ALA A 305 -14.50 -9.21 10.36
C ALA A 305 -14.31 -9.57 8.87
N GLU A 306 -13.37 -8.88 8.21
CA GLU A 306 -13.00 -9.14 6.81
C GLU A 306 -12.39 -10.53 6.64
N TYR A 307 -11.39 -10.82 7.45
CA TYR A 307 -10.66 -12.08 7.48
C TYR A 307 -11.54 -13.30 7.75
N ARG A 308 -12.49 -13.19 8.68
CA ARG A 308 -13.47 -14.25 8.94
C ARG A 308 -14.31 -14.59 7.71
N ARG A 309 -14.65 -13.60 6.88
CA ARG A 309 -15.41 -13.85 5.64
C ARG A 309 -14.58 -14.54 4.58
N TYR A 310 -13.30 -14.19 4.48
CA TYR A 310 -12.36 -14.86 3.58
C TYR A 310 -12.21 -16.33 3.94
N LEU A 311 -12.00 -16.62 5.24
CA LEU A 311 -11.94 -17.98 5.73
C LEU A 311 -13.25 -18.73 5.50
N ALA A 312 -14.41 -18.11 5.70
CA ALA A 312 -15.69 -18.75 5.45
C ALA A 312 -15.87 -19.14 3.97
N ALA A 313 -15.42 -18.30 3.05
CA ALA A 313 -15.45 -18.60 1.62
C ALA A 313 -14.50 -19.75 1.26
N LEU A 314 -13.26 -19.72 1.76
CA LEU A 314 -12.26 -20.77 1.50
C LEU A 314 -12.63 -22.11 2.14
N LYS A 315 -13.23 -22.11 3.33
CA LYS A 315 -13.71 -23.34 3.99
C LYS A 315 -14.87 -24.00 3.25
N ARG A 316 -15.70 -23.22 2.54
CA ARG A 316 -16.82 -23.76 1.76
C ARG A 316 -16.36 -24.46 0.49
N ASN A 317 -15.27 -24.00 -0.11
CA ASN A 317 -14.69 -24.61 -1.29
C ASN A 317 -13.16 -24.48 -1.24
N PRO A 318 -12.42 -25.55 -0.88
CA PRO A 318 -10.96 -25.56 -0.90
C PRO A 318 -10.36 -25.28 -2.28
N ASP A 319 -11.06 -25.63 -3.35
CA ASP A 319 -10.69 -25.38 -4.75
C ASP A 319 -11.14 -24.01 -5.25
N PHE A 320 -11.55 -23.12 -4.34
CA PHE A 320 -11.94 -21.76 -4.69
C PHE A 320 -10.77 -21.02 -5.35
N THR A 321 -11.00 -20.59 -6.59
CA THR A 321 -10.09 -19.71 -7.33
C THR A 321 -10.67 -18.31 -7.44
N LEU A 322 -9.76 -17.32 -7.39
CA LEU A 322 -10.06 -15.91 -7.68
C LEU A 322 -10.10 -15.66 -9.19
N PHE A 323 -9.45 -16.52 -9.96
CA PHE A 323 -9.39 -16.45 -11.41
C PHE A 323 -10.75 -16.75 -12.04
N GLY A 324 -11.14 -15.93 -13.00
CA GLY A 324 -12.40 -16.11 -13.72
C GLY A 324 -12.42 -15.35 -15.04
N PRO A 325 -13.59 -15.27 -15.70
CA PRO A 325 -13.72 -14.67 -17.04
C PRO A 325 -13.33 -13.19 -17.14
N ARG A 326 -13.26 -12.49 -16.01
CA ARG A 326 -12.88 -11.07 -15.92
C ARG A 326 -11.39 -10.85 -15.59
N SER A 327 -10.65 -11.93 -15.38
CA SER A 327 -9.24 -11.84 -14.97
C SER A 327 -8.36 -11.49 -16.15
N LEU A 328 -7.49 -10.50 -15.95
CA LEU A 328 -6.47 -10.09 -16.91
C LEU A 328 -5.09 -10.36 -16.31
N ARG A 329 -4.15 -10.77 -17.17
CA ARG A 329 -2.74 -10.89 -16.77
C ARG A 329 -2.12 -9.50 -16.78
N TYR A 330 -1.44 -9.13 -15.70
CA TYR A 330 -0.71 -7.89 -15.59
C TYR A 330 0.44 -7.83 -16.61
N ALA A 331 0.49 -6.75 -17.36
CA ALA A 331 1.48 -6.51 -18.41
C ALA A 331 2.27 -5.21 -18.24
N GLY A 332 2.03 -4.45 -17.15
CA GLY A 332 2.73 -3.19 -16.88
C GLY A 332 1.80 -2.02 -16.56
N PRO A 333 2.36 -0.87 -16.15
CA PRO A 333 1.58 0.33 -15.82
C PRO A 333 0.82 0.91 -17.01
N GLU A 334 1.30 0.74 -18.24
CA GLU A 334 0.65 1.19 -19.48
C GLU A 334 -0.68 0.47 -19.70
N GLN A 335 -0.74 -0.83 -19.39
CA GLN A 335 -1.98 -1.60 -19.42
C GLN A 335 -3.01 -1.01 -18.43
N LEU A 336 -2.57 -0.68 -17.22
CA LEU A 336 -3.45 -0.09 -16.20
C LEU A 336 -3.94 1.30 -16.60
N ALA A 337 -3.11 2.08 -17.30
CA ALA A 337 -3.50 3.37 -17.87
C ALA A 337 -4.53 3.20 -19.01
N ALA A 338 -4.31 2.25 -19.92
CA ALA A 338 -5.25 1.93 -21.00
C ALA A 338 -6.61 1.45 -20.49
N LEU A 339 -6.63 0.76 -19.34
CA LEU A 339 -7.86 0.35 -18.64
C LEU A 339 -8.53 1.50 -17.85
N GLY A 340 -7.94 2.70 -17.83
CA GLY A 340 -8.46 3.84 -17.07
C GLY A 340 -8.30 3.71 -15.55
N LEU A 341 -7.48 2.76 -15.08
CA LEU A 341 -7.22 2.52 -13.65
C LEU A 341 -6.08 3.41 -13.14
N LEU A 342 -5.13 3.75 -14.01
CA LEU A 342 -3.96 4.55 -13.68
C LEU A 342 -3.99 5.87 -14.46
N ARG A 343 -3.95 7.00 -13.76
CA ARG A 343 -3.90 8.33 -14.38
C ARG A 343 -2.46 8.70 -14.70
N ASP A 344 -2.18 8.83 -15.99
CA ASP A 344 -1.02 9.55 -16.52
C ASP A 344 -1.42 10.98 -16.87
N THR A 345 -0.52 11.94 -16.67
CA THR A 345 -0.79 13.36 -16.97
C THR A 345 0.11 13.86 -18.09
N PRO A 346 -0.35 14.81 -18.94
CA PRO A 346 0.47 15.32 -20.02
C PRO A 346 1.82 15.87 -19.55
N ALA A 347 1.84 16.55 -18.39
CA ALA A 347 3.04 17.09 -17.79
C ALA A 347 4.02 15.97 -17.38
N TRP A 348 3.52 14.89 -16.75
CA TRP A 348 4.36 13.75 -16.37
C TRP A 348 4.88 12.99 -17.59
N ALA A 349 4.02 12.74 -18.58
CA ALA A 349 4.41 12.10 -19.83
C ALA A 349 5.47 12.92 -20.61
N ALA A 350 5.36 14.26 -20.61
CA ALA A 350 6.37 15.14 -21.19
C ALA A 350 7.71 15.07 -20.43
N ALA A 351 7.66 15.13 -19.09
CA ALA A 351 8.85 15.02 -18.24
C ALA A 351 9.61 13.70 -18.47
N ARG A 352 8.88 12.57 -18.59
CA ARG A 352 9.48 11.26 -18.90
C ARG A 352 10.15 11.20 -20.27
N ARG A 353 9.57 11.84 -21.30
CA ARG A 353 10.11 11.83 -22.68
C ARG A 353 11.37 12.67 -22.86
N LEU A 354 11.44 13.85 -22.24
CA LEU A 354 12.59 14.76 -22.36
C LEU A 354 13.89 14.09 -21.90
N GLU A 355 13.79 13.22 -20.91
CA GLU A 355 14.93 12.49 -20.38
C GLU A 355 15.37 11.33 -21.28
N THR A 356 14.43 10.62 -21.91
CA THR A 356 14.74 9.54 -22.86
C THR A 356 15.50 10.07 -24.07
N ALA A 357 15.13 11.26 -24.54
CA ALA A 357 15.82 11.96 -25.62
C ALA A 357 17.23 12.46 -25.20
N GLY A 358 17.46 12.73 -23.92
CA GLY A 358 18.77 13.10 -23.37
C GLY A 358 19.71 11.92 -23.11
N THR A 359 19.24 10.68 -23.24
CA THR A 359 20.02 9.45 -23.04
C THR A 359 20.40 8.73 -24.35
N GLU A 360 19.95 9.21 -25.51
CA GLU A 360 20.47 8.72 -26.79
C GLU A 360 21.92 9.17 -26.98
N PRO A 361 22.88 8.26 -27.27
CA PRO A 361 24.23 8.67 -27.58
C PRO A 361 24.18 9.48 -28.88
N ALA A 362 24.69 10.71 -28.83
CA ALA A 362 24.94 11.51 -30.02
C ALA A 362 25.72 10.64 -31.01
N LEU A 363 25.07 10.23 -32.10
CA LEU A 363 25.73 9.56 -33.21
C LEU A 363 26.90 10.47 -33.62
N ALA A 364 28.12 9.98 -33.37
CA ALA A 364 29.33 10.64 -33.81
C ALA A 364 29.24 10.75 -35.34
N VAL A 365 28.96 11.95 -35.82
CA VAL A 365 29.15 12.31 -37.22
C VAL A 365 30.67 12.33 -37.41
N GLU A 366 31.20 11.27 -38.00
CA GLU A 366 32.60 11.26 -38.42
C GLU A 366 32.80 12.34 -39.49
N PRO A 367 33.82 13.21 -39.36
CA PRO A 367 34.15 14.17 -40.39
C PRO A 367 34.84 13.44 -41.55
N GLY A 368 34.21 13.51 -42.73
CA GLY A 368 34.79 13.11 -44.02
C GLY A 368 35.71 14.17 -44.62
#